data_AF-A0A813JYH7-F1
#
_entry.id   AF-A0A813JYH7-F1
#
_cell.length_a   1.000
_cell.length_b   1.000
_cell.length_c   1.000
_cell.angle_alpha   90.00
_cell.angle_beta   90.00
_cell.angle_gamma   90.00
#
_symmetry.space_group_name_H-M   'P 1'
#
loop_
_entity.id
_entity.type
_entity.pdbx_description
1 polymer ?
#
loop_
_entity_poly.entity_id
_entity_poly.type
_entity_poly.pdbx_seq_one_letter_code
_entity_poly.pdbx_strand_id
1 'polypeptide(L)'
;MIFVQVLQWRQENSWRKALFYTVWNYHWQILFWACATTASASTILHGTAELPGTARIEYLSPRFRTVLGILFEVSLPMTFFVSIVLWGVLAPVAAENGKGWQVFTFYSYNQHALNTLCTLVEFCINRLLIVRHHMILVLVWSSIYCVFSWIQHAFTDFWPYFFLQLNFAALFWYALLLLLHVALFSAAVCASDWKRRKIGLAMGSHCDCDILRERSDIHSES
;
A
#
# COMPACT_ATOMS: atom_id res chain seq x y z
N MET A 1 -3.49 -6.44 13.19
CA MET A 1 -4.13 -5.20 12.69
C MET A 1 -5.64 -5.18 12.89
N ILE A 2 -6.40 -6.18 12.42
CA ILE A 2 -7.88 -6.18 12.49
C ILE A 2 -8.42 -6.10 13.94
N PHE A 3 -7.80 -6.82 14.88
CA PHE A 3 -8.25 -6.87 16.28
C PHE A 3 -8.22 -5.52 17.02
N VAL A 4 -7.13 -4.75 16.87
CA VAL A 4 -6.98 -3.42 17.49
C VAL A 4 -8.08 -2.46 17.02
N GLN A 5 -8.53 -2.63 15.78
CA GLN A 5 -9.55 -1.79 15.18
C GLN A 5 -10.98 -2.21 15.47
N VAL A 6 -11.27 -3.50 15.57
CA VAL A 6 -12.57 -3.96 16.08
C VAL A 6 -12.81 -3.36 17.48
N LEU A 7 -11.76 -3.24 18.29
CA LEU A 7 -11.83 -2.59 19.60
C LEU A 7 -12.07 -1.06 19.49
N GLN A 8 -11.37 -0.37 18.58
CA GLN A 8 -11.55 1.07 18.34
C GLN A 8 -12.91 1.44 17.71
N TRP A 9 -13.44 0.58 16.83
CA TRP A 9 -14.76 0.73 16.22
C TRP A 9 -15.86 0.50 17.27
N ARG A 10 -15.66 -0.48 18.15
CA ARG A 10 -16.60 -0.81 19.24
C ARG A 10 -16.67 0.27 20.33
N GLN A 11 -15.59 1.02 20.59
CA GLN A 11 -15.57 2.04 21.65
C GLN A 11 -16.22 3.38 21.27
N GLU A 12 -16.32 3.71 19.98
CA GLU A 12 -16.74 5.05 19.54
C GLU A 12 -17.58 4.92 18.26
N ASN A 13 -18.87 4.70 18.47
CA ASN A 13 -19.88 4.50 17.43
C ASN A 13 -20.29 5.82 16.76
N SER A 14 -19.34 6.52 16.13
CA SER A 14 -19.61 7.77 15.41
C SER A 14 -19.31 7.61 13.93
N TRP A 15 -20.36 7.70 13.10
CA TRP A 15 -20.30 7.67 11.63
C TRP A 15 -19.29 8.69 11.06
N ARG A 16 -18.97 9.75 11.82
CA ARG A 16 -17.95 10.76 11.47
C ARG A 16 -16.58 10.18 11.18
N LYS A 17 -16.24 8.98 11.70
CA LYS A 17 -14.97 8.31 11.38
C LYS A 17 -14.85 7.95 9.90
N ALA A 18 -15.95 7.61 9.24
CA ALA A 18 -15.97 7.28 7.82
C ALA A 18 -15.62 8.48 6.91
N LEU A 19 -15.60 9.70 7.46
CA LEU A 19 -15.27 10.92 6.72
C LEU A 19 -13.77 11.09 6.47
N PHE A 20 -12.91 10.41 7.25
CA PHE A 20 -11.48 10.62 7.21
C PHE A 20 -10.79 9.75 6.14
N TYR A 21 -9.87 10.35 5.39
CA TYR A 21 -9.10 9.65 4.35
C TYR A 21 -8.32 8.47 4.88
N THR A 22 -7.84 8.57 6.12
CA THR A 22 -7.14 7.47 6.81
C THR A 22 -8.00 6.22 6.90
N VAL A 23 -9.31 6.38 7.11
CA VAL A 23 -10.26 5.27 7.18
C VAL A 23 -10.51 4.68 5.79
N TRP A 24 -10.60 5.49 4.74
CA TRP A 24 -10.73 5.01 3.36
C TRP A 24 -9.51 4.16 2.95
N ASN A 25 -8.31 4.66 3.18
CA ASN A 25 -7.07 3.93 2.92
C ASN A 25 -6.97 2.64 3.76
N TYR A 26 -7.49 2.67 4.97
CA TYR A 26 -7.54 1.48 5.79
C TYR A 26 -8.45 0.39 5.21
N HIS A 27 -9.65 0.73 4.74
CA HIS A 27 -10.54 -0.23 4.07
C HIS A 27 -9.88 -0.83 2.82
N TRP A 28 -9.19 0.01 2.05
CA TRP A 28 -8.41 -0.44 0.90
C TRP A 28 -7.32 -1.45 1.30
N GLN A 29 -6.60 -1.17 2.38
CA GLN A 29 -5.59 -2.10 2.93
C GLN A 29 -6.22 -3.39 3.46
N ILE A 30 -7.40 -3.36 4.09
CA ILE A 30 -8.09 -4.60 4.49
C ILE A 30 -8.38 -5.47 3.27
N LEU A 31 -8.89 -4.87 2.18
CA LEU A 31 -9.17 -5.61 0.95
C LEU A 31 -7.89 -6.24 0.40
N PHE A 32 -6.79 -5.48 0.37
CA PHE A 32 -5.48 -6.01 -0.01
C PHE A 32 -5.09 -7.21 0.86
N TRP A 33 -5.06 -7.06 2.18
CA TRP A 33 -4.62 -8.11 3.10
C TRP A 33 -5.54 -9.33 3.09
N ALA A 34 -6.85 -9.15 2.92
CA ALA A 34 -7.79 -10.24 2.77
C ALA A 34 -7.50 -11.03 1.50
N CYS A 35 -7.36 -10.35 0.35
CA CYS A 35 -7.02 -10.99 -0.92
C CYS A 35 -5.64 -11.67 -0.87
N ALA A 36 -4.63 -11.04 -0.27
CA ALA A 36 -3.28 -11.60 -0.11
C ALA A 36 -3.28 -12.85 0.78
N THR A 37 -4.08 -12.84 1.85
CA THR A 37 -4.23 -13.99 2.75
C THR A 37 -4.94 -15.14 2.04
N THR A 38 -6.01 -14.87 1.30
CA THR A 38 -6.69 -15.89 0.48
C THR A 38 -5.75 -16.46 -0.58
N ALA A 39 -4.98 -15.61 -1.27
CA ALA A 39 -3.98 -16.05 -2.25
C ALA A 39 -2.95 -17.01 -1.64
N SER A 40 -2.41 -16.62 -0.47
CA SER A 40 -1.42 -17.42 0.26
C SER A 40 -2.02 -18.74 0.75
N ALA A 41 -3.22 -18.70 1.34
CA ALA A 41 -3.93 -19.89 1.80
C ALA A 41 -4.25 -20.86 0.65
N SER A 42 -4.75 -20.36 -0.48
CA SER A 42 -4.99 -21.17 -1.68
C SER A 42 -3.72 -21.83 -2.19
N THR A 43 -2.59 -21.12 -2.17
CA THR A 43 -1.30 -21.67 -2.60
C THR A 43 -0.81 -22.79 -1.67
N ILE A 44 -0.99 -22.62 -0.35
CA ILE A 44 -0.62 -23.64 0.65
C ILE A 44 -1.54 -24.86 0.55
N LEU A 45 -2.85 -24.66 0.43
CA LEU A 45 -3.85 -25.74 0.43
C LEU A 45 -3.83 -26.58 -0.85
N HIS A 46 -3.56 -25.97 -1.99
CA HIS A 46 -3.54 -26.70 -3.26
C HIS A 46 -2.16 -27.22 -3.67
N GLY A 47 -1.11 -26.90 -2.89
CA GLY A 47 0.26 -27.34 -3.11
C GLY A 47 0.90 -26.70 -4.34
N THR A 48 2.19 -26.37 -4.28
CA THR A 48 2.97 -26.12 -5.50
C THR A 48 3.24 -27.49 -6.14
N ALA A 49 2.37 -27.94 -7.03
CA ALA A 49 2.65 -29.08 -7.88
C ALA A 49 3.78 -28.71 -8.85
N GLU A 50 5.04 -28.84 -8.39
CA GLU A 50 6.21 -28.82 -9.26
C GLU A 50 6.25 -30.16 -10.01
N LEU A 51 5.55 -30.21 -11.14
CA LEU A 51 5.81 -31.23 -12.15
C LEU A 51 7.08 -30.82 -12.93
N PRO A 52 8.12 -31.69 -12.98
CA PRO A 52 9.36 -31.36 -13.65
C PRO A 52 9.11 -31.09 -15.14
N GLY A 53 9.48 -29.89 -15.59
CA GLY A 53 9.39 -29.47 -17.00
C GLY A 53 8.11 -28.74 -17.43
N THR A 54 7.13 -28.54 -16.54
CA THR A 54 5.87 -27.84 -16.88
C THR A 54 5.69 -26.55 -16.11
N ALA A 55 5.22 -25.50 -16.80
CA ALA A 55 4.95 -24.17 -16.26
C ALA A 55 4.19 -24.24 -14.93
N ARG A 56 4.68 -23.49 -13.92
CA ARG A 56 4.06 -23.30 -12.60
C ARG A 56 2.53 -23.21 -12.74
N ILE A 57 1.81 -24.25 -12.29
CA ILE A 57 0.33 -24.24 -12.27
C ILE A 57 -0.09 -23.17 -11.27
N GLU A 58 -0.45 -22.00 -11.77
CA GLU A 58 -0.95 -20.91 -10.94
C GLU A 58 -2.42 -21.16 -10.62
N TYR A 59 -2.70 -21.52 -9.37
CA TYR A 59 -4.06 -21.71 -8.85
C TYR A 59 -4.88 -20.40 -8.78
N LEU A 60 -4.24 -19.25 -8.93
CA LEU A 60 -4.91 -17.96 -8.95
C LEU A 60 -5.31 -17.57 -10.37
N SER A 61 -6.58 -17.22 -10.56
CA SER A 61 -7.03 -16.66 -11.83
C SER A 61 -6.24 -15.40 -12.21
N PRO A 62 -5.91 -15.17 -13.50
CA PRO A 62 -5.16 -13.99 -13.94
C PRO A 62 -5.80 -12.66 -13.52
N ARG A 63 -7.13 -12.61 -13.49
CA ARG A 63 -7.90 -11.45 -13.03
C ARG A 63 -7.65 -11.16 -11.55
N PHE A 64 -7.68 -12.19 -10.70
CA PHE A 64 -7.45 -12.02 -9.27
C PHE A 64 -6.02 -11.55 -8.97
N ARG A 65 -5.01 -12.05 -9.70
CA ARG A 65 -3.63 -11.55 -9.58
C ARG A 65 -3.51 -10.07 -9.96
N THR A 66 -4.21 -9.67 -11.02
CA THR A 66 -4.24 -8.27 -11.47
C THR A 66 -4.88 -7.38 -10.41
N VAL A 67 -6.03 -7.79 -9.86
CA VAL A 67 -6.70 -7.06 -8.78
C VAL A 67 -5.82 -6.95 -7.54
N LEU A 68 -5.19 -8.05 -7.12
CA LEU A 68 -4.27 -8.07 -5.98
C LEU A 68 -3.07 -7.13 -6.20
N GLY A 69 -2.51 -7.12 -7.42
CA GLY A 69 -1.46 -6.19 -7.83
C GLY A 69 -1.92 -4.73 -7.71
N ILE A 70 -3.08 -4.38 -8.27
CA ILE A 70 -3.64 -3.02 -8.19
C ILE A 70 -3.88 -2.61 -6.73
N LEU A 71 -4.47 -3.49 -5.92
CA LEU A 71 -4.72 -3.24 -4.50
C LEU A 71 -3.41 -2.90 -3.78
N PHE A 72 -2.34 -3.65 -4.06
CA PHE A 72 -1.01 -3.40 -3.50
C PHE A 72 -0.38 -2.09 -4.01
N GLU A 73 -0.42 -1.85 -5.31
CA GLU A 73 0.17 -0.69 -5.97
C GLU A 73 -0.44 0.63 -5.51
N VAL A 74 -1.73 0.64 -5.13
CA VAL A 74 -2.36 1.77 -4.47
C VAL A 74 -2.03 1.79 -2.97
N SER A 75 -2.02 0.64 -2.29
CA SER A 75 -1.76 0.57 -0.84
C SER A 75 -0.38 1.08 -0.42
N LEU A 76 0.66 0.72 -1.17
CA LEU A 76 2.05 1.02 -0.82
C LEU A 76 2.33 2.53 -0.76
N PRO A 77 2.14 3.34 -1.82
CA PRO A 77 2.34 4.79 -1.72
C PRO A 77 1.37 5.43 -0.71
N MET A 78 0.17 4.86 -0.54
CA MET A 78 -0.82 5.47 0.35
C MET A 78 -0.53 5.29 1.83
N THR A 79 0.06 4.16 2.23
CA THR A 79 0.47 3.98 3.62
C THR A 79 1.56 4.99 4.01
N PHE A 80 2.51 5.29 3.11
CA PHE A 80 3.50 6.35 3.32
C PHE A 80 2.87 7.74 3.33
N PHE A 81 1.95 8.04 2.42
CA PHE A 81 1.28 9.33 2.36
C PHE A 81 0.54 9.64 3.66
N VAL A 82 -0.30 8.71 4.11
CA VAL A 82 -1.10 8.89 5.33
C VAL A 82 -0.19 9.07 6.53
N SER A 83 0.88 8.29 6.61
CA SER A 83 1.92 8.40 7.64
C SER A 83 2.60 9.78 7.64
N ILE A 84 3.05 10.26 6.48
CA ILE A 84 3.69 11.58 6.35
C ILE A 84 2.74 12.70 6.74
N VAL A 85 1.47 12.66 6.29
CA VAL A 85 0.48 13.68 6.65
C VAL A 85 0.12 13.61 8.14
N LEU A 86 0.01 12.41 8.71
CA LEU A 86 -0.25 12.23 10.14
C LEU A 86 0.87 12.85 10.99
N TRP A 87 2.12 12.43 10.77
CA TRP A 87 3.24 12.87 11.60
C TRP A 87 3.79 14.24 11.23
N GLY A 88 3.78 14.59 9.95
CA GLY A 88 4.36 15.83 9.44
C GLY A 88 3.42 17.02 9.50
N VAL A 89 2.10 16.79 9.51
CA VAL A 89 1.11 17.89 9.46
C VAL A 89 0.14 17.81 10.64
N LEU A 90 -0.56 16.70 10.82
CA LEU A 90 -1.66 16.63 11.77
C LEU A 90 -1.19 16.58 13.24
N ALA A 91 -0.15 15.79 13.54
CA ALA A 91 0.38 15.64 14.88
C ALA A 91 0.99 16.95 15.45
N PRO A 92 1.83 17.69 14.71
CA PRO A 92 2.35 18.99 15.18
C PRO A 92 1.21 19.99 15.43
N VAL A 93 0.27 20.12 14.49
CA VAL A 93 -0.88 21.03 14.63
C VAL A 93 -1.74 20.67 15.83
N ALA A 94 -1.96 19.38 16.11
CA ALA A 94 -2.72 18.97 17.29
C ALA A 94 -1.97 19.24 18.60
N ALA A 95 -0.64 19.09 18.61
CA ALA A 95 0.18 19.40 19.76
C ALA A 95 0.15 20.90 20.10
N GLU A 96 0.28 21.77 19.09
CA GLU A 96 0.18 23.22 19.25
C GLU A 96 -1.19 23.67 19.78
N ASN A 97 -2.26 23.03 19.32
CA ASN A 97 -3.63 23.32 19.76
C ASN A 97 -4.01 22.71 21.12
N GLY A 98 -3.07 22.09 21.84
CA GLY A 98 -3.32 21.43 23.13
C GLY A 98 -4.22 20.19 23.07
N LYS A 99 -4.47 19.65 21.86
CA LYS A 99 -5.37 18.52 21.59
C LYS A 99 -4.64 17.23 21.19
N GLY A 100 -3.31 17.20 21.29
CA GLY A 100 -2.46 16.09 20.82
C GLY A 100 -2.91 14.71 21.32
N TRP A 101 -3.19 14.58 22.62
CA TRP A 101 -3.60 13.32 23.24
C TRP A 101 -5.08 12.95 23.05
N GLN A 102 -5.94 13.92 22.70
CA GLN A 102 -7.37 13.69 22.48
C GLN A 102 -7.67 13.23 21.05
N VAL A 103 -6.86 13.67 20.08
CA VAL A 103 -7.05 13.34 18.65
C VAL A 103 -6.22 12.11 18.25
N PHE A 104 -5.07 11.89 18.88
CA PHE A 104 -4.17 10.78 18.57
C PHE A 104 -3.96 9.88 19.78
N THR A 105 -4.86 8.92 19.97
CA THR A 105 -4.63 7.82 20.92
C THR A 105 -3.37 7.05 20.53
N PHE A 106 -2.64 6.49 21.50
CA PHE A 106 -1.48 5.61 21.29
C PHE A 106 -1.74 4.55 20.20
N TYR A 107 -2.97 4.02 20.13
CA TYR A 107 -3.40 3.07 19.10
C TYR A 107 -3.35 3.64 17.67
N SER A 108 -3.81 4.88 17.47
CA SER A 108 -3.80 5.53 16.15
C SER A 108 -2.37 5.75 15.65
N TYR A 109 -1.48 6.23 16.53
CA TYR A 109 -0.06 6.41 16.24
C TYR A 109 0.62 5.11 15.79
N ASN A 110 0.53 4.07 16.61
CA ASN A 110 1.21 2.81 16.32
C ASN A 110 0.61 2.09 15.11
N GLN A 111 -0.69 2.26 14.86
CA GLN A 111 -1.34 1.65 13.72
C GLN A 111 -0.77 2.14 12.39
N HIS A 112 -0.56 3.44 12.21
CA HIS A 112 0.02 3.96 10.97
C HIS A 112 1.45 3.43 10.75
N ALA A 113 2.21 3.28 11.84
CA ALA A 113 3.59 2.81 11.78
C ALA A 113 3.63 1.33 11.41
N LEU A 114 2.81 0.52 12.08
CA LEU A 114 2.67 -0.90 11.82
C LEU A 114 2.15 -1.17 10.40
N ASN A 115 1.12 -0.44 9.94
CA ASN A 115 0.61 -0.59 8.58
C ASN A 115 1.70 -0.28 7.54
N THR A 116 2.48 0.79 7.75
CA THR A 116 3.58 1.18 6.86
C THR A 116 4.65 0.11 6.85
N LEU A 117 5.07 -0.36 8.03
CA LEU A 117 6.09 -1.39 8.17
C LEU A 117 5.64 -2.72 7.55
N CYS A 118 4.43 -3.19 7.82
CA CYS A 118 3.90 -4.43 7.24
C CYS A 118 3.85 -4.35 5.71
N THR A 119 3.39 -3.23 5.14
CA THR A 119 3.32 -3.07 3.68
C THR A 119 4.72 -2.98 3.06
N LEU A 120 5.69 -2.37 3.76
CA LEU A 120 7.08 -2.32 3.32
C LEU A 120 7.75 -3.69 3.37
N VAL A 121 7.52 -4.46 4.44
CA VAL A 121 8.00 -5.85 4.56
C VAL A 121 7.41 -6.70 3.44
N GLU A 122 6.10 -6.58 3.19
CA GLU A 122 5.42 -7.24 2.08
C GLU A 122 6.04 -6.88 0.73
N PHE A 123 6.34 -5.60 0.52
CA PHE A 123 7.06 -5.14 -0.67
C PHE A 123 8.45 -5.75 -0.79
N CYS A 124 9.21 -5.85 0.29
CA CYS A 124 10.59 -6.35 0.25
C CYS A 124 10.66 -7.87 0.02
N ILE A 125 9.78 -8.64 0.65
CA ILE A 125 9.82 -10.11 0.64
C ILE A 125 9.17 -10.68 -0.63
N ASN A 126 8.06 -10.09 -1.09
CA ASN A 126 7.32 -10.64 -2.23
C ASN A 126 7.93 -10.24 -3.57
N ARG A 127 7.55 -10.90 -4.66
CA ARG A 127 7.91 -10.50 -6.04
C ARG A 127 6.94 -9.48 -6.65
N LEU A 128 6.16 -8.78 -5.83
CA LEU A 128 5.27 -7.72 -6.28
C LEU A 128 6.10 -6.57 -6.89
N LEU A 129 5.72 -6.16 -8.09
CA LEU A 129 6.32 -5.07 -8.84
C LEU A 129 5.23 -4.07 -9.18
N ILE A 130 5.60 -2.80 -9.24
CA ILE A 130 4.69 -1.69 -9.49
C ILE A 130 4.70 -1.37 -10.98
N VAL A 131 3.50 -1.14 -11.53
CA VAL A 131 3.31 -0.80 -12.93
C VAL A 131 3.14 0.70 -13.05
N ARG A 132 4.02 1.36 -13.81
CA ARG A 132 4.12 2.82 -13.87
C ARG A 132 2.81 3.51 -14.26
N HIS A 133 2.05 2.94 -15.20
CA HIS A 133 0.80 3.55 -15.66
C HIS A 133 -0.35 3.46 -14.66
N HIS A 134 -0.24 2.64 -13.60
CA HIS A 134 -1.22 2.60 -12.51
C HIS A 134 -1.15 3.83 -11.59
N MET A 135 -0.25 4.80 -11.83
CA MET A 135 -0.24 6.09 -11.14
C MET A 135 -1.62 6.76 -11.19
N ILE A 136 -2.32 6.63 -12.33
CA ILE A 136 -3.66 7.19 -12.51
C ILE A 136 -4.65 6.67 -11.45
N LEU A 137 -4.49 5.43 -10.98
CA LEU A 137 -5.37 4.85 -9.97
C LEU A 137 -5.19 5.53 -8.61
N VAL A 138 -3.95 5.88 -8.23
CA VAL A 138 -3.66 6.64 -7.01
C VAL A 138 -4.23 8.06 -7.10
N LEU A 139 -4.09 8.69 -8.27
CA LEU A 139 -4.63 10.04 -8.50
C LEU A 139 -6.16 10.06 -8.51
N VAL A 140 -6.78 9.06 -9.13
CA VAL A 140 -8.25 8.90 -9.14
C VAL A 140 -8.75 8.63 -7.72
N TRP A 141 -8.09 7.73 -6.97
CA TRP A 141 -8.46 7.42 -5.59
C TRP A 141 -8.45 8.65 -4.67
N SER A 142 -7.38 9.46 -4.74
CA SER A 142 -7.28 10.68 -3.96
C SER A 142 -8.27 11.75 -4.41
N SER A 143 -8.49 11.88 -5.72
CA SER A 143 -9.48 12.82 -6.28
C SER A 143 -10.91 12.46 -5.88
N ILE A 144 -11.27 11.17 -5.87
CA ILE A 144 -12.58 10.70 -5.38
C ILE A 144 -12.78 11.15 -3.93
N TYR A 145 -11.76 11.02 -3.08
CA TYR A 145 -11.86 11.48 -1.70
C TYR A 145 -12.02 13.01 -1.60
N CYS A 146 -11.29 13.78 -2.39
CA CYS A 146 -11.46 15.24 -2.43
C CYS A 146 -12.89 15.62 -2.81
N VAL A 147 -13.44 15.05 -3.88
CA VAL A 147 -14.83 15.29 -4.30
C VAL A 147 -15.82 14.86 -3.22
N PHE A 148 -15.62 13.69 -2.61
CA PHE A 148 -16.42 13.24 -1.47
C PHE A 148 -16.40 14.26 -0.32
N SER A 149 -15.23 14.79 0.03
CA SER A 149 -15.11 15.78 1.10
C SER A 149 -15.83 17.09 0.80
N TRP A 150 -15.84 17.53 -0.46
CA TRP A 150 -16.59 18.72 -0.89
C TRP A 150 -18.09 18.51 -0.78
N ILE A 151 -18.57 17.36 -1.28
CA ILE A 151 -19.99 16.99 -1.20
C ILE A 151 -20.41 16.91 0.26
N GLN A 152 -19.67 16.18 1.09
CA GLN A 152 -20.00 16.05 2.51
C GLN A 152 -19.98 17.40 3.23
N HIS A 153 -19.02 18.28 2.96
CA HIS A 153 -19.00 19.61 3.53
C HIS A 153 -20.25 20.41 3.15
N ALA A 154 -20.69 20.35 1.88
CA ALA A 154 -21.90 21.03 1.43
C ALA A 154 -23.16 20.59 2.19
N PHE A 155 -23.21 19.36 2.72
CA PHE A 155 -24.36 18.85 3.47
C PHE A 155 -24.25 19.01 4.99
N THR A 156 -23.06 19.05 5.57
CA THR A 156 -22.90 19.02 7.03
C THR A 156 -22.07 20.17 7.60
N ASP A 157 -21.61 21.10 6.76
CA ASP A 157 -20.76 22.25 7.10
C ASP A 157 -19.50 21.86 7.90
N PHE A 158 -18.98 20.66 7.66
CA PHE A 158 -17.84 20.11 8.38
C PHE A 158 -16.72 19.74 7.41
N TRP A 159 -15.50 20.18 7.71
CA TRP A 159 -14.31 19.79 6.98
C TRP A 159 -13.58 18.68 7.74
N PRO A 160 -13.33 17.49 7.12
CA PRO A 160 -12.56 16.43 7.77
C PRO A 160 -11.13 16.85 8.09
N TYR A 161 -10.56 17.74 7.26
CA TYR A 161 -9.22 18.28 7.43
C TYR A 161 -9.19 19.77 7.11
N PHE A 162 -8.41 20.53 7.88
CA PHE A 162 -8.29 21.99 7.67
C PHE A 162 -7.68 22.34 6.30
N PHE A 163 -6.77 21.50 5.80
CA PHE A 163 -6.12 21.69 4.50
C PHE A 163 -7.02 21.40 3.29
N LEU A 164 -8.24 20.92 3.49
CA LEU A 164 -9.24 20.78 2.42
C LEU A 164 -10.13 22.01 2.26
N GLN A 165 -10.08 22.94 3.20
CA GLN A 165 -10.89 24.15 3.17
C GLN A 165 -10.63 24.98 1.91
N LEU A 166 -11.70 25.48 1.29
CA LEU A 166 -11.64 26.34 0.10
C LEU A 166 -11.35 27.81 0.47
N ASN A 167 -10.21 28.04 1.14
CA ASN A 167 -9.71 29.38 1.48
C ASN A 167 -8.53 29.78 0.57
N PHE A 168 -7.89 30.92 0.85
CA PHE A 168 -6.76 31.41 0.06
C PHE A 168 -5.57 30.43 -0.04
N ALA A 169 -5.42 29.53 0.94
CA ALA A 169 -4.38 28.51 0.96
C ALA A 169 -4.79 27.20 0.26
N ALA A 170 -6.03 27.09 -0.23
CA ALA A 170 -6.54 25.89 -0.88
C ALA A 170 -5.63 25.45 -2.02
N LEU A 171 -5.33 26.34 -2.97
CA LEU A 171 -4.49 26.03 -4.12
C LEU A 171 -3.14 25.42 -3.72
N PHE A 172 -2.52 25.95 -2.66
CA PHE A 172 -1.29 25.43 -2.11
C PHE A 172 -1.47 24.00 -1.56
N TRP A 173 -2.50 23.78 -0.72
CA TRP A 173 -2.73 22.45 -0.13
C TRP A 173 -3.08 21.39 -1.16
N TYR A 174 -3.97 21.68 -2.11
CA TYR A 174 -4.32 20.74 -3.18
C TYR A 174 -3.10 20.42 -4.06
N ALA A 175 -2.28 21.43 -4.41
CA ALA A 175 -1.05 21.20 -5.17
C ALA A 175 -0.03 20.37 -4.37
N LEU A 176 0.19 20.69 -3.09
CA LEU A 176 1.12 19.97 -2.22
C LEU A 176 0.72 18.50 -2.06
N LEU A 177 -0.56 18.23 -1.78
CA LEU A 177 -1.05 16.86 -1.63
C LEU A 177 -0.94 16.09 -2.95
N LEU A 178 -1.28 16.70 -4.08
CA LEU A 178 -1.13 16.09 -5.40
C LEU A 178 0.33 15.74 -5.69
N LEU A 179 1.25 16.69 -5.49
CA LEU A 179 2.69 16.48 -5.67
C LEU A 179 3.21 15.36 -4.76
N LEU A 180 2.73 15.28 -3.51
CA LEU A 180 3.13 14.22 -2.59
C LEU A 180 2.67 12.83 -3.08
N HIS A 181 1.46 12.69 -3.62
CA HIS A 181 1.01 11.43 -4.23
C HIS A 181 1.89 11.03 -5.42
N VAL A 182 2.19 11.98 -6.32
CA VAL A 182 3.05 11.75 -7.48
C VAL A 182 4.46 11.35 -7.05
N ALA A 183 5.03 12.05 -6.08
CA ALA A 183 6.37 11.78 -5.56
C ALA A 183 6.47 10.39 -4.91
N LEU A 184 5.50 10.03 -4.06
CA LEU A 184 5.49 8.73 -3.38
C LEU A 184 5.26 7.57 -4.35
N PHE A 185 4.36 7.72 -5.32
CA PHE A 185 4.18 6.70 -6.36
C PHE A 185 5.44 6.54 -7.21
N SER A 186 6.07 7.66 -7.60
CA SER A 186 7.31 7.65 -8.36
C SER A 186 8.45 6.98 -7.59
N ALA A 187 8.58 7.27 -6.28
CA ALA A 187 9.55 6.61 -5.42
C ALA A 187 9.30 5.10 -5.34
N ALA A 188 8.03 4.68 -5.23
CA ALA A 188 7.65 3.27 -5.21
C ALA A 188 8.00 2.57 -6.54
N VAL A 189 7.76 3.22 -7.68
CA VAL A 189 8.19 2.75 -9.01
C VAL A 189 9.70 2.60 -9.07
N CYS A 190 10.46 3.61 -8.65
CA CYS A 190 11.93 3.56 -8.63
C CYS A 190 12.44 2.40 -7.77
N ALA A 191 11.85 2.20 -6.59
CA ALA A 191 12.17 1.06 -5.71
C ALA A 191 11.83 -0.28 -6.38
N SER A 192 10.70 -0.35 -7.07
CA SER A 192 10.29 -1.54 -7.82
C SER A 192 11.23 -1.86 -8.99
N ASP A 193 11.68 -0.84 -9.72
CA ASP A 193 12.63 -1.00 -10.83
C ASP A 193 14.00 -1.44 -10.31
N TRP A 194 14.47 -0.87 -9.20
CA TRP A 194 15.70 -1.30 -8.55
C TRP A 194 15.62 -2.76 -8.10
N LYS A 195 14.52 -3.14 -7.46
CA LYS A 195 14.22 -4.51 -7.06
C LYS A 195 14.18 -5.47 -8.26
N ARG A 196 13.53 -5.07 -9.36
CA ARG A 196 13.49 -5.85 -10.62
C ARG A 196 14.89 -6.15 -11.13
N ARG A 197 15.79 -5.16 -11.13
CA ARG A 197 17.19 -5.35 -11.56
C ARG A 197 17.94 -6.33 -10.67
N LYS A 198 17.79 -6.23 -9.34
CA LYS A 198 18.44 -7.14 -8.38
C LYS A 198 17.96 -8.59 -8.54
N ILE A 199 16.66 -8.79 -8.71
CA ILE A 199 16.09 -10.12 -8.95
C ILE A 199 16.55 -10.69 -10.29
N GLY A 200 16.59 -9.87 -11.35
CA GLY A 200 17.08 -10.29 -12.67
C GLY A 200 18.56 -10.71 -12.65
N LEU A 201 19.41 -9.94 -11.95
CA LEU A 201 20.83 -10.29 -11.77
C LEU A 201 21.01 -11.60 -10.99
N ALA A 202 20.21 -11.83 -9.94
CA ALA A 202 20.27 -13.06 -9.15
C ALA A 202 19.88 -14.30 -9.97
N MET A 203 18.86 -14.21 -10.83
CA MET A 203 18.45 -15.32 -11.69
C MET A 203 19.47 -15.62 -12.80
N GLY A 204 20.08 -14.59 -13.39
CA GLY A 204 21.15 -14.77 -14.38
C GLY A 204 22.37 -15.47 -13.80
N SER A 205 22.81 -15.08 -12.60
CA SER A 205 23.93 -15.72 -11.91
C SER A 205 23.68 -17.19 -11.56
N HIS A 206 22.43 -17.58 -11.26
CA HIS A 206 22.10 -18.97 -10.95
C HIS A 206 22.14 -19.84 -12.20
N CYS A 207 21.58 -19.36 -13.31
CA CYS A 207 21.55 -20.08 -14.58
C CYS A 207 22.97 -20.32 -15.15
N ASP A 208 23.87 -19.34 -15.02
CA ASP A 208 25.25 -19.50 -15.48
C ASP A 208 26.02 -20.55 -14.65
N CYS A 209 25.80 -20.61 -13.34
CA CYS A 209 26.40 -21.65 -12.48
C CYS A 209 25.90 -23.05 -12.81
N ASP A 210 24.60 -23.21 -13.09
CA ASP A 210 24.02 -24.51 -13.42
C ASP A 210 24.54 -25.03 -14.77
N ILE A 211 24.66 -24.16 -15.78
CA ILE A 211 25.25 -24.50 -17.09
C ILE A 211 26.73 -24.90 -16.97
N LEU A 212 27.50 -24.16 -16.16
CA LEU A 212 28.92 -24.46 -15.96
C LEU A 212 29.14 -25.79 -15.24
N ARG A 213 28.25 -26.14 -14.30
CA ARG A 213 28.28 -27.42 -13.58
C ARG A 213 27.93 -28.60 -14.49
N GLU A 214 26.88 -28.47 -15.30
CA GLU A 214 26.50 -29.49 -16.27
C GLU A 214 27.64 -29.76 -17.29
N ARG A 215 28.35 -28.71 -17.71
CA ARG A 215 29.49 -28.84 -18.62
C ARG A 215 30.72 -29.48 -17.97
N SER A 216 30.96 -29.30 -16.68
CA SER A 216 32.06 -29.97 -15.98
C SER A 216 31.79 -31.45 -15.76
N ASP A 217 30.54 -31.81 -15.49
CA ASP A 217 30.14 -33.20 -15.25
C ASP A 217 30.30 -34.02 -16.54
N ILE A 218 29.90 -33.48 -17.71
CA ILE A 218 30.08 -34.12 -19.03
C ILE A 218 31.56 -34.39 -19.36
N HIS A 219 32.48 -33.52 -18.92
CA HIS A 219 33.92 -33.70 -19.17
C HIS A 219 34.60 -34.64 -18.16
N SER A 220 33.93 -35.01 -17.07
CA SER A 220 34.48 -35.94 -16.06
C SER A 220 34.14 -37.41 -16.32
N GLU A 221 33.19 -37.68 -17.23
CA GLU A 221 32.76 -39.03 -17.62
C GLU A 221 33.43 -39.56 -18.91
N SER A 222 34.32 -38.77 -19.53
CA SER A 222 35.12 -39.15 -20.72
C SER A 222 36.56 -39.46 -20.38
#